data_AF-A0AA42YHW7-F1
#
_entry.id   AF-A0AA42YHW7-F1
#
_cell.length_a   1.000
_cell.length_b   1.000
_cell.length_c   1.000
_cell.angle_alpha   90.00
_cell.angle_beta   90.00
_cell.angle_gamma   90.00
#
_symmetry.space_group_name_H-M   'P 1'
#
loop_
_entity.id
_entity.type
_entity.pdbx_description
1 polymer ?
#
loop_
_entity_poly.entity_id
_entity_poly.type
_entity_poly.pdbx_seq_one_letter_code
_entity_poly.pdbx_strand_id
1 'polypeptide(L)' 'MLKTLRALKFLFVGPLVLGFLFVINWMTSPGDWWVQWAALGIGIAWVISLFRVIGAIVVAGGLAAFIAYVSRK' A
#
# COMPACT_ATOMS: atom_id res chain seq x y z
N MET A 1 -4.02 -2.08 15.12
CA MET A 1 -2.87 -2.75 14.47
C MET A 1 -3.24 -3.63 13.28
N LEU A 2 -4.19 -4.57 13.38
CA LEU A 2 -4.57 -5.48 12.28
C LEU A 2 -4.86 -4.77 10.94
N LYS A 3 -5.58 -3.64 10.97
CA LYS A 3 -5.83 -2.84 9.77
C LYS A 3 -4.50 -2.35 9.16
N THR A 4 -3.57 -1.80 9.95
CA THR A 4 -2.28 -1.26 9.46
C THR A 4 -1.40 -2.34 8.86
N LEU A 5 -1.34 -3.52 9.48
CA LEU A 5 -0.61 -4.68 8.93
C LEU A 5 -1.18 -5.12 7.58
N ARG A 6 -2.51 -5.12 7.42
CA ARG A 6 -3.14 -5.40 6.12
C ARG A 6 -2.81 -4.34 5.07
N ALA A 7 -2.77 -3.06 5.43
CA ALA A 7 -2.34 -2.01 4.50
C ALA A 7 -0.87 -2.16 4.11
N LEU A 8 0.01 -2.46 5.06
CA LEU A 8 1.41 -2.71 4.78
C LEU A 8 1.57 -3.89 3.82
N LYS A 9 0.88 -5.02 4.07
CA LYS A 9 0.85 -6.15 3.14
C LYS A 9 0.33 -5.73 1.75
N PHE A 10 -0.72 -4.92 1.71
CA PHE A 10 -1.31 -4.43 0.46
C PHE A 10 -0.36 -3.55 -0.36
N LEU A 11 0.59 -2.85 0.28
CA LEU A 11 1.60 -2.08 -0.45
C LEU A 11 2.46 -2.94 -1.37
N PHE A 12 2.65 -4.22 -1.05
CA PHE A 12 3.38 -5.18 -1.88
C PHE A 12 2.45 -6.00 -2.76
N VAL A 13 1.31 -6.43 -2.21
CA VAL A 13 0.35 -7.27 -2.94
C VAL A 13 -0.34 -6.50 -4.07
N GLY A 14 -0.71 -5.23 -3.86
CA GLY A 14 -1.38 -4.40 -4.88
C GLY A 14 -0.59 -4.29 -6.19
N PRO A 15 0.69 -3.88 -6.16
CA PRO A 15 1.53 -3.83 -7.35
C PRO A 15 1.76 -5.21 -7.98
N LEU A 16 1.90 -6.27 -7.17
CA LEU A 16 2.08 -7.63 -7.67
C LEU A 16 0.83 -8.12 -8.42
N VAL A 17 -0.35 -7.86 -7.88
CA VAL A 17 -1.64 -8.14 -8.54
C VAL A 17 -1.75 -7.33 -9.84
N LEU A 18 -1.36 -6.06 -9.84
CA LEU A 18 -1.37 -5.26 -11.08
C LEU A 18 -0.41 -5.78 -12.14
N GLY A 19 0.81 -6.18 -11.76
CA GLY A 19 1.76 -6.80 -12.66
C GLY A 19 1.20 -8.10 -13.25
N PHE A 20 0.54 -8.92 -12.43
CA PHE A 20 -0.11 -10.14 -12.90
C PHE A 20 -1.26 -9.87 -13.87
N LEU A 21 -2.13 -8.91 -13.56
CA LEU A 21 -3.23 -8.51 -14.45
C LEU A 21 -2.72 -7.92 -15.77
N PHE A 22 -1.61 -7.18 -15.73
CA PHE A 22 -0.97 -6.66 -16.93
C PHE A 22 -0.44 -7.79 -17.82
N VAL A 23 0.23 -8.79 -17.24
CA VAL A 23 0.68 -9.98 -17.98
C VAL A 23 -0.50 -10.71 -18.61
N ILE A 24 -1.61 -10.90 -17.87
CA ILE A 24 -2.82 -11.51 -18.42
C ILE A 24 -3.36 -10.69 -19.59
N ASN A 25 -3.50 -9.37 -19.43
CA ASN A 25 -4.01 -8.48 -20.48
C ASN A 25 -3.16 -8.58 -21.75
N TRP A 26 -1.84 -8.62 -21.60
CA TRP A 26 -0.91 -8.80 -22.73
C TRP A 26 -1.10 -10.15 -23.44
N MET A 27 -1.33 -11.23 -22.67
CA MET A 27 -1.50 -12.57 -23.23
C MET A 27 -2.87 -12.82 -23.85
N THR A 28 -3.93 -12.22 -23.33
CA THR A 28 -5.32 -12.55 -23.73
C THR A 28 -5.92 -11.55 -24.71
N SER A 29 -5.61 -10.26 -24.57
CA SER A 29 -6.27 -9.20 -25.34
C SER A 29 -5.40 -7.95 -25.45
N PRO A 30 -4.25 -8.00 -26.16
CA PRO A 30 -3.30 -6.88 -26.21
C PRO A 30 -3.85 -5.61 -26.87
N GLY A 31 -4.94 -5.71 -27.65
CA GLY A 31 -5.65 -4.56 -28.22
C GLY A 31 -6.63 -3.87 -27.26
N ASP A 32 -7.13 -4.59 -26.25
CA ASP A 32 -8.16 -4.09 -25.32
C ASP A 32 -7.58 -3.93 -23.92
N TRP A 33 -7.33 -2.68 -23.52
CA TRP A 33 -6.64 -2.33 -22.29
C TRP A 33 -7.56 -2.31 -21.05
N TRP A 34 -8.34 -3.37 -20.85
CA TRP A 34 -9.23 -3.52 -19.69
C TRP A 34 -8.50 -3.40 -18.34
N VAL A 35 -7.19 -3.72 -18.31
CA VAL A 35 -6.35 -3.62 -17.11
C VAL A 35 -6.27 -2.19 -16.56
N GLN A 36 -6.53 -1.15 -17.38
CA GLN A 36 -6.55 0.25 -16.93
C GLN A 36 -7.58 0.49 -15.81
N TRP A 37 -8.76 -0.10 -15.92
CA TRP A 37 -9.81 0.06 -14.91
C TRP A 37 -9.44 -0.59 -13.58
N ALA A 38 -8.82 -1.77 -13.62
CA ALA A 38 -8.28 -2.43 -12.44
C ALA A 38 -7.10 -1.64 -11.85
N ALA A 39 -6.23 -1.09 -12.70
CA ALA A 39 -5.11 -0.22 -12.31
C ALA A 39 -5.56 1.03 -11.57
N LEU A 40 -6.64 1.67 -12.01
CA LEU A 40 -7.21 2.82 -11.31
C LEU A 40 -7.75 2.42 -9.92
N GLY A 41 -8.55 1.36 -9.83
CA GLY A 41 -9.12 0.91 -8.56
C GLY A 41 -8.06 0.49 -7.55
N ILE A 42 -7.09 -0.33 -7.98
CA ILE A 42 -5.98 -0.79 -7.13
C ILE A 42 -5.05 0.38 -6.79
N GLY A 43 -4.78 1.27 -7.75
CA GLY A 43 -3.92 2.44 -7.55
C GLY A 43 -4.45 3.38 -6.47
N ILE A 44 -5.74 3.72 -6.50
CA ILE A 44 -6.37 4.57 -5.46
C ILE A 44 -6.29 3.90 -4.09
N ALA A 45 -6.65 2.61 -4.00
CA ALA A 45 -6.58 1.85 -2.76
C ALA A 45 -5.14 1.76 -2.21
N TRP A 46 -4.15 1.70 -3.11
CA TRP A 46 -2.73 1.59 -2.77
C TRP A 46 -2.22 2.89 -2.18
N VAL A 47 -2.52 4.03 -2.81
CA VAL A 47 -2.16 5.37 -2.30
C VAL A 47 -2.77 5.63 -0.92
N ILE A 48 -4.05 5.29 -0.72
CA ILE A 48 -4.71 5.42 0.59
C ILE A 48 -4.02 4.53 1.64
N SER A 49 -3.64 3.31 1.26
CA SER A 49 -2.90 2.40 2.15
C SER A 49 -1.52 2.94 2.51
N LEU A 50 -0.84 3.59 1.57
CA LEU A 50 0.47 4.22 1.78
C LEU A 50 0.39 5.34 2.82
N PHE A 51 -0.53 6.28 2.65
CA PHE A 51 -0.73 7.36 3.64
C PHE A 51 -1.05 6.81 5.02
N ARG A 52 -1.83 5.73 5.10
CA ARG A 52 -2.17 5.08 6.37
C ARG A 52 -0.97 4.43 7.05
N VAL A 53 -0.05 3.85 6.29
CA VAL A 53 1.20 3.26 6.82
C VAL A 53 2.16 4.36 7.27
N ILE A 54 2.34 5.43 6.46
CA ILE A 54 3.18 6.57 6.83
C ILE A 54 2.67 7.22 8.12
N GLY A 55 1.37 7.51 8.22
CA GLY A 55 0.79 8.09 9.44
C GLY A 55 1.02 7.20 10.67
N ALA A 56 0.91 5.87 10.52
CA ALA A 56 1.20 4.95 11.61
C ALA A 56 2.68 4.97 12.04
N ILE A 57 3.61 5.07 11.10
CA ILE A 57 5.05 5.19 11.38
C ILE A 57 5.34 6.50 12.11
N VAL A 58 4.78 7.61 11.65
CA VAL A 58 4.98 8.93 12.28
C VAL A 58 4.46 8.92 13.72
N VAL A 59 3.26 8.40 13.96
CA VAL A 59 2.67 8.33 15.31
C VAL A 59 3.46 7.40 16.22
N ALA A 60 3.78 6.18 15.75
CA ALA A 60 4.52 5.21 16.56
C ALA A 60 5.95 5.67 16.85
N GLY A 61 6.65 6.21 15.84
CA GLY A 61 7.99 6.76 15.96
C GLY A 61 8.03 7.99 16.86
N GLY A 62 7.07 8.91 16.71
CA GLY A 62 6.93 10.08 17.58
C GLY A 62 6.68 9.69 19.04
N LEU A 63 5.78 8.72 19.28
CA LEU A 63 5.51 8.23 20.63
C LEU A 63 6.75 7.55 21.24
N ALA A 64 7.45 6.70 20.48
CA ALA A 64 8.67 6.05 20.93
C ALA A 64 9.77 7.06 21.27
N ALA A 65 9.96 8.09 20.43
CA ALA A 65 10.91 9.17 20.67
C ALA A 65 10.55 9.98 21.93
N PHE A 66 9.27 10.28 22.13
CA PHE A 66 8.79 10.99 23.32
C PHE A 66 9.02 10.19 24.60
N ILE A 67 8.67 8.90 24.61
CA ILE A 67 8.92 8.00 25.75
C ILE A 67 10.42 7.95 26.05
N ALA A 68 11.27 7.75 25.03
CA ALA A 68 12.71 7.72 25.21
C ALA A 68 13.28 9.04 25.77
N TYR A 69 12.72 10.17 25.39
CA TYR A 69 13.11 11.48 25.92
C TYR A 69 12.72 11.65 27.38
N VAL A 70 11.49 11.28 27.74
CA VAL A 70 11.01 11.38 29.14
C VAL A 70 11.74 10.41 30.05
N SER A 71 11.98 9.17 29.62
CA SER A 71 12.68 8.14 30.43
C SER A 71 14.17 8.41 30.62
N ARG A 72 14.76 9.36 29.88
CA ARG A 72 16.15 9.80 30.09
C ARG A 72 16.28 10.94 31.11
N LYS A 73 15.15 11.53 31.54
CA LYS A 73 15.08 12.48 32.65
C LYS A 73 14.75 11.75 33.94
#